data_AF-A0A843JMV1-F1
#
_entry.id   AF-A0A843JMV1-F1
#
_cell.length_a   1.000
_cell.length_b   1.000
_cell.length_c   1.000
_cell.angle_alpha   90.00
_cell.angle_beta   90.00
_cell.angle_gamma   90.00
#
_symmetry.space_group_name_H-M   'P 1'
#
loop_
_entity.id
_entity.type
_entity.pdbx_description
1 polymer ?
#
loop_
_entity_poly.entity_id
_entity_poly.type
_entity_poly.pdbx_seq_one_letter_code
_entity_poly.pdbx_strand_id
1 'polypeptide(L)'
;GPCTDMNLLEIVAQTMCDTVCGRELLSGVASAKGVKMNMVSGMEARMLGEASMATCGMSPSEVNEIVEKILSKYEGRYHNAPEGLPFNRCYHVDSVEPTHEYLEVYDTVLDTVAECGIMF
;
A
#
# COMPACT_ATOMS: atom_id res chain seq x y z
N GLY A 1 9.45 2.91 -1.54
CA GLY A 1 8.80 3.84 -2.49
C GLY A 1 7.97 3.03 -3.46
N PRO A 2 7.61 3.53 -4.65
CA PRO A 2 6.84 2.73 -5.62
C PRO A 2 7.51 1.40 -5.93
N CYS A 3 6.71 0.40 -6.29
CA CYS A 3 7.20 -0.94 -6.63
C CYS A 3 7.99 -1.63 -5.51
N THR A 4 7.57 -1.43 -4.25
CA THR A 4 8.12 -2.14 -3.08
C THR A 4 7.00 -2.65 -2.20
N ASP A 5 7.20 -3.82 -1.59
CA ASP A 5 6.34 -4.43 -0.58
C ASP A 5 6.02 -3.45 0.56
N MET A 6 7.04 -2.83 1.13
CA MET A 6 6.92 -1.97 2.31
C MET A 6 6.01 -0.77 2.03
N ASN A 7 6.13 -0.13 0.87
CA ASN A 7 5.27 1.00 0.50
C ASN A 7 3.80 0.59 0.41
N LEU A 8 3.49 -0.58 -0.16
CA LEU A 8 2.11 -1.06 -0.23
C LEU A 8 1.57 -1.48 1.15
N LEU A 9 2.38 -2.12 1.98
CA LEU A 9 2.01 -2.46 3.37
C LEU A 9 1.73 -1.22 4.22
N GLU A 10 2.57 -0.17 4.10
CA GLU A 10 2.36 1.13 4.75
C GLU A 10 1.03 1.77 4.31
N ILE A 11 0.70 1.68 3.01
CA ILE A 11 -0.58 2.15 2.47
C ILE A 11 -1.75 1.37 3.05
N VAL A 12 -1.69 0.04 3.09
CA VAL A 12 -2.78 -0.80 3.65
C VAL A 12 -3.00 -0.43 5.12
N ALA A 13 -1.95 -0.38 5.93
CA ALA A 13 -2.06 -0.06 7.36
C ALA A 13 -2.73 1.31 7.60
N GLN A 14 -2.31 2.35 6.89
CA GLN A 14 -2.95 3.66 7.01
C GLN A 14 -4.40 3.64 6.51
N THR A 15 -4.63 3.02 5.36
CA THR A 15 -5.96 2.96 4.73
C THR A 15 -6.98 2.28 5.64
N MET A 16 -6.60 1.17 6.27
CA MET A 16 -7.47 0.46 7.21
C MET A 16 -7.88 1.38 8.38
N CYS A 17 -6.91 2.10 8.96
CA CYS A 17 -7.17 3.06 10.04
C CYS A 17 -8.08 4.21 9.59
N ASP A 18 -7.79 4.81 8.43
CA ASP A 18 -8.55 5.93 7.89
C ASP A 18 -10.01 5.49 7.61
N THR A 19 -10.21 4.32 7.00
CA THR A 19 -11.54 3.79 6.70
C THR A 19 -12.33 3.48 7.96
N VAL A 20 -11.76 2.75 8.93
CA VAL A 20 -12.50 2.32 10.12
C VAL A 20 -12.82 3.49 11.07
N CYS A 21 -12.00 4.55 11.05
CA CYS A 21 -12.28 5.77 11.82
C CYS A 21 -13.26 6.73 11.11
N GLY A 22 -13.75 6.37 9.92
CA GLY A 22 -14.82 7.07 9.22
C GLY A 22 -14.36 8.23 8.35
N ARG A 23 -13.12 8.22 7.83
CA ARG A 23 -12.69 9.23 6.84
C ARG A 23 -13.57 9.18 5.59
N GLU A 24 -14.10 10.32 5.19
CA GLU A 24 -14.92 10.43 3.97
C GLU A 24 -14.09 10.49 2.68
N LEU A 25 -12.80 10.82 2.80
CA LEU A 25 -11.88 10.94 1.68
C LEU A 25 -10.49 10.44 2.07
N LEU A 26 -9.93 9.60 1.22
CA LEU A 26 -8.56 9.12 1.30
C LEU A 26 -7.73 9.83 0.22
N SER A 27 -6.76 10.64 0.64
CA SER A 27 -5.88 11.40 -0.26
C SER A 27 -4.49 10.79 -0.27
N GLY A 28 -4.15 10.09 -1.36
CA GLY A 28 -2.88 9.41 -1.47
C GLY A 28 -2.58 8.89 -2.88
N VAL A 29 -1.35 8.42 -3.13
CA VAL A 29 -0.29 8.18 -2.14
C VAL A 29 0.96 9.00 -2.47
N ALA A 30 1.48 9.75 -1.51
CA ALA A 30 2.74 10.46 -1.63
C ALA A 30 3.94 9.53 -1.35
N SER A 31 4.14 8.52 -2.19
CA SER A 31 5.22 7.54 -2.06
C SER A 31 6.62 8.18 -2.06
N ALA A 32 7.59 7.45 -1.51
CA ALA A 32 8.94 7.98 -1.24
C ALA A 32 8.92 9.29 -0.43
N LYS A 33 7.96 9.39 0.51
CA LYS A 33 7.70 10.56 1.38
C LYS A 33 7.30 11.83 0.61
N GLY A 34 6.93 11.71 -0.67
CA GLY A 34 6.50 12.84 -1.50
C GLY A 34 7.60 13.84 -1.87
N VAL A 35 8.88 13.48 -1.67
CA VAL A 35 10.01 14.41 -1.89
C VAL A 35 10.90 14.04 -3.07
N LYS A 36 10.66 12.90 -3.73
CA LYS A 36 11.47 12.41 -4.84
C LYS A 36 10.69 12.49 -6.16
N MET A 37 11.35 13.00 -7.19
CA MET A 37 10.76 13.21 -8.52
C MET A 37 10.29 11.89 -9.14
N ASN A 38 9.07 11.89 -9.68
CA ASN A 38 8.46 10.74 -10.37
C ASN A 38 8.31 9.46 -9.53
N MET A 39 8.38 9.55 -8.19
CA MET A 39 8.26 8.39 -7.29
C MET A 39 6.82 8.19 -6.79
N VAL A 40 5.85 8.16 -7.72
CA VAL A 40 4.43 7.90 -7.46
C VAL A 40 3.76 7.34 -8.71
N SER A 41 2.81 6.41 -8.55
CA SER A 41 2.07 5.81 -9.65
C SER A 41 0.59 5.54 -9.29
N GLY A 42 -0.14 4.90 -10.20
CA GLY A 42 -1.52 4.48 -9.96
C GLY A 42 -1.66 3.20 -9.14
N MET A 43 -0.62 2.36 -9.06
CA MET A 43 -0.66 1.10 -8.30
C MET A 43 -0.83 1.34 -6.80
N GLU A 44 -0.20 2.39 -6.26
CA GLU A 44 -0.39 2.76 -4.86
C GLU A 44 -1.82 3.21 -4.55
N ALA A 45 -2.41 3.99 -5.47
CA ALA A 45 -3.80 4.42 -5.35
C ALA A 45 -4.78 3.24 -5.51
N ARG A 46 -4.45 2.24 -6.33
CA ARG A 46 -5.22 0.99 -6.42
C ARG A 46 -5.23 0.26 -5.08
N MET A 47 -4.07 0.05 -4.47
CA MET A 47 -3.96 -0.59 -3.14
C MET A 47 -4.77 0.18 -2.08
N LEU A 48 -4.67 1.52 -2.08
CA LEU A 48 -5.44 2.38 -1.18
C LEU A 48 -6.96 2.24 -1.40
N GLY A 49 -7.42 2.16 -2.65
CA GLY A 49 -8.84 1.96 -2.93
C GLY A 49 -9.35 0.58 -2.50
N GLU A 50 -8.62 -0.47 -2.88
CA GLU A 50 -9.02 -1.86 -2.59
C GLU A 50 -8.95 -2.17 -1.08
N ALA A 51 -7.90 -1.72 -0.39
CA ALA A 51 -7.79 -1.89 1.06
C ALA A 51 -8.90 -1.14 1.80
N SER A 52 -9.33 0.03 1.30
CA SER A 52 -10.47 0.75 1.87
C SER A 52 -11.76 -0.05 1.71
N MET A 53 -12.02 -0.57 0.51
CA MET A 53 -13.19 -1.42 0.24
C MET A 53 -13.20 -2.68 1.10
N ALA A 54 -12.05 -3.34 1.25
CA ALA A 54 -11.90 -4.53 2.09
C ALA A 54 -12.08 -4.23 3.60
N THR A 55 -11.77 -3.00 4.04
CA THR A 55 -11.95 -2.58 5.43
C THR A 55 -13.40 -2.19 5.75
N CYS A 56 -14.19 -1.80 4.75
CA CYS A 56 -15.58 -1.37 4.95
C CYS A 56 -16.41 -2.42 5.70
N GLY A 57 -17.02 -2.01 6.81
CA GLY A 57 -17.89 -2.87 7.62
C GLY A 57 -17.17 -3.66 8.72
N MET A 58 -15.84 -3.63 8.78
CA MET A 58 -15.08 -4.17 9.91
C MET A 58 -15.24 -3.32 11.16
N SER A 59 -15.12 -3.93 12.34
CA SER A 59 -15.08 -3.20 13.61
C SER A 59 -13.70 -2.60 13.89
N PRO A 60 -13.61 -1.50 14.66
CA PRO A 60 -12.33 -0.95 15.10
C PRO A 60 -11.43 -1.96 15.82
N SER A 61 -12.00 -2.89 16.59
CA SER A 61 -11.23 -3.94 17.28
C SER A 61 -10.59 -4.92 16.31
N GLU A 62 -11.32 -5.38 15.29
CA GLU A 62 -10.77 -6.28 14.25
C GLU A 62 -9.66 -5.58 13.46
N VAL A 63 -9.87 -4.31 13.10
CA VAL A 63 -8.88 -3.52 12.36
C VAL A 63 -7.62 -3.29 13.19
N ASN A 64 -7.73 -3.00 14.49
CA ASN A 64 -6.56 -2.86 15.36
C ASN A 64 -5.68 -4.12 15.36
N GLU A 65 -6.28 -5.30 15.49
CA GLU A 65 -5.54 -6.57 15.49
C GLU A 65 -4.83 -6.84 14.15
N ILE A 66 -5.46 -6.51 13.03
CA ILE A 66 -4.88 -6.73 11.70
C ILE A 66 -3.77 -5.71 11.43
N VAL A 67 -3.99 -4.44 11.75
CA VAL A 67 -2.99 -3.38 11.56
C VAL A 67 -1.73 -3.65 12.38
N GLU A 68 -1.85 -4.17 13.60
CA GLU A 68 -0.69 -4.56 14.42
C GLU A 68 0.15 -5.65 13.74
N LYS A 69 -0.50 -6.67 13.14
CA LYS A 69 0.20 -7.70 12.37
C LYS A 69 0.90 -7.12 11.13
N ILE A 70 0.25 -6.19 10.42
CA ILE A 70 0.83 -5.55 9.23
C ILE A 70 2.03 -4.67 9.62
N LEU A 71 1.89 -3.84 10.66
CA LEU A 71 2.95 -2.97 11.18
C LEU A 71 4.22 -3.75 11.53
N SER A 72 4.06 -4.92 12.20
CA SER A 72 5.19 -5.77 12.59
C SER A 72 6.07 -6.21 11.41
N LYS A 73 5.56 -6.22 10.18
CA LYS A 73 6.30 -6.60 8.96
C LYS A 73 7.24 -5.50 8.45
N TYR A 74 7.10 -4.25 8.90
CA TYR A 74 7.91 -3.15 8.38
C TYR A 74 8.42 -2.14 9.41
N GLU A 75 7.85 -2.06 10.62
CA GLU A 75 8.19 -0.98 11.57
C GLU A 75 9.67 -0.98 12.01
N GLY A 76 10.32 -2.15 12.00
CA GLY A 76 11.76 -2.26 12.27
C GLY A 76 12.66 -1.74 11.13
N ARG A 77 12.11 -1.38 9.98
CA ARG A 77 12.86 -1.06 8.75
C ARG A 77 12.82 0.42 8.34
N TYR A 78 12.24 1.33 9.14
CA TYR A 78 12.08 2.74 8.74
C TYR A 78 13.38 3.44 8.31
N HIS A 79 14.51 3.16 8.96
CA HIS A 79 15.80 3.74 8.61
C HIS A 79 16.40 3.17 7.31
N ASN A 80 15.95 1.98 6.90
CA ASN A 80 16.42 1.25 5.73
C ASN A 80 15.27 0.95 4.76
N ALA A 81 14.25 1.81 4.72
CA ALA A 81 13.09 1.63 3.86
C ALA A 81 13.53 1.64 2.38
N PRO A 82 13.05 0.68 1.56
CA PRO A 82 13.50 0.57 0.17
C PRO A 82 13.07 1.80 -0.62
N GLU A 83 13.99 2.32 -1.44
CA GLU A 83 13.75 3.55 -2.20
C GLU A 83 12.59 3.39 -3.20
N GLY A 84 12.50 2.22 -3.84
CA GLY A 84 11.55 1.93 -4.91
C GLY A 84 12.02 2.43 -6.27
N LEU A 85 11.11 2.42 -7.24
CA LEU A 85 11.39 2.79 -8.63
C LEU A 85 10.60 4.04 -9.04
N PRO A 86 11.16 4.92 -9.88
CA PRO A 86 10.37 5.99 -10.48
C PRO A 86 9.36 5.43 -11.49
N PHE A 87 8.31 6.20 -11.80
CA PHE A 87 7.22 5.80 -12.69
C PHE A 87 7.72 5.17 -14.00
N ASN A 88 8.69 5.79 -14.68
CA ASN A 88 9.24 5.28 -15.94
C ASN A 88 10.06 3.99 -15.82
N ARG A 89 10.21 3.43 -14.63
CA ARG A 89 10.91 2.18 -14.34
C ARG A 89 10.00 1.09 -13.80
N CYS A 90 8.82 1.44 -13.26
CA CYS A 90 7.80 0.49 -12.83
C CYS A 90 6.53 0.51 -13.70
N TYR A 91 6.52 1.30 -14.78
CA TYR A 91 5.46 1.35 -15.79
C TYR A 91 6.02 1.35 -17.21
N HIS A 92 5.23 0.76 -18.12
CA HIS A 92 5.32 0.98 -19.55
C HIS A 92 4.71 2.34 -19.88
N VAL A 93 5.55 3.36 -20.04
CA VAL A 93 5.11 4.78 -20.14
C VAL A 93 4.15 5.01 -21.31
N ASP A 94 4.37 4.34 -22.46
CA ASP A 94 3.55 4.54 -23.65
C ASP A 94 2.12 3.98 -23.49
N SER A 95 1.96 2.85 -22.81
CA SER A 95 0.64 2.23 -22.55
C SER A 95 0.03 2.61 -21.21
N VAL A 96 0.81 3.23 -20.32
CA VAL A 96 0.44 3.57 -18.93
C VAL A 96 0.01 2.31 -18.15
N GLU A 97 0.74 1.21 -18.35
CA GLU A 97 0.52 -0.06 -17.66
C GLU A 97 1.67 -0.38 -16.70
N PRO A 98 1.39 -0.93 -15.51
CA PRO A 98 2.45 -1.36 -14.60
C PRO A 98 3.29 -2.47 -15.23
N THR A 99 4.57 -2.53 -14.87
CA THR A 99 5.43 -3.65 -15.26
C THR A 99 4.99 -4.93 -14.55
N HIS A 100 5.39 -6.07 -15.11
CA HIS A 100 5.17 -7.38 -14.46
C HIS A 100 5.77 -7.43 -13.05
N GLU A 101 6.96 -6.84 -12.85
CA GLU A 101 7.60 -6.71 -11.54
C GLU A 101 6.70 -6.02 -10.51
N TYR A 102 6.01 -4.94 -10.90
CA TYR A 102 5.11 -4.26 -9.96
C TYR A 102 3.85 -5.08 -9.69
N LEU A 103 3.33 -5.80 -10.69
CA LEU A 103 2.22 -6.73 -10.47
C LEU A 103 2.60 -7.86 -9.50
N GLU A 104 3.78 -8.46 -9.63
CA GLU A 104 4.28 -9.48 -8.70
C GLU A 104 4.44 -8.95 -7.26
N VAL A 105 4.96 -7.73 -7.11
CA VAL A 105 5.04 -7.06 -5.80
C VAL A 105 3.65 -6.82 -5.22
N TYR A 106 2.68 -6.44 -6.05
CA TYR A 106 1.30 -6.23 -5.65
C TYR A 106 0.67 -7.52 -5.15
N ASP A 107 0.76 -8.60 -5.93
CA ASP A 107 0.21 -9.92 -5.59
C ASP A 107 0.82 -10.46 -4.29
N THR A 108 2.14 -10.33 -4.13
CA THR A 108 2.85 -10.71 -2.90
C THR A 108 2.29 -9.98 -1.67
N VAL A 109 1.94 -8.70 -1.83
CA VAL A 109 1.38 -7.92 -0.73
C VAL A 109 -0.05 -8.34 -0.44
N LEU A 110 -0.88 -8.64 -1.46
CA LEU A 110 -2.23 -9.18 -1.25
C LEU A 110 -2.20 -10.47 -0.43
N ASP A 111 -1.32 -11.42 -0.77
CA ASP A 111 -1.13 -12.65 0.01
C ASP A 111 -0.70 -12.34 1.45
N THR A 112 0.26 -11.43 1.60
CA THR A 112 0.81 -11.03 2.90
C THR A 112 -0.24 -10.44 3.83
N VAL A 113 -1.16 -9.62 3.30
CA VAL A 113 -2.21 -8.97 4.10
C VAL A 113 -3.42 -9.88 4.30
N ALA A 114 -3.68 -10.82 3.38
CA ALA A 114 -4.63 -11.91 3.58
C ALA A 114 -4.25 -12.78 4.79
N GLU A 115 -2.97 -13.12 4.93
CA GLU A 115 -2.45 -13.80 6.13
C GLU A 115 -2.64 -13.00 7.42
N CYS A 116 -2.68 -11.66 7.35
CA CYS A 116 -2.95 -10.80 8.50
C CYS A 116 -4.43 -10.76 8.88
N GLY A 117 -5.33 -10.98 7.91
CA GLY A 117 -6.77 -11.08 8.12
C GLY A 117 -7.64 -10.13 7.29
N ILE A 118 -7.08 -9.45 6.27
CA ILE A 118 -7.86 -8.61 5.35
C ILE A 118 -8.04 -9.33 4.00
N MET A 119 -9.28 -9.42 3.53
CA MET A 119 -9.64 -10.11 2.29
C MET A 119 -9.99 -9.10 1.19
N PHE A 120 -9.28 -9.17 0.07
CA PHE A 120 -9.45 -8.31 -1.10
C PHE A 120 -10.41 -8.92 -2.13
#